data_AF-A0A535SJN6-F1
#
_entry.id   AF-A0A535SJN6-F1
#
_cell.length_a   1.000
_cell.length_b   1.000
_cell.length_c   1.000
_cell.angle_alpha   90.00
_cell.angle_beta   90.00
_cell.angle_gamma   90.00
#
_symmetry.space_group_name_H-M   'P 1'
#
loop_
_entity.id
_entity.type
_entity.pdbx_description
1 polymer ?
#
loop_
_entity_poly.entity_id
_entity_poly.type
_entity_poly.pdbx_seq_one_letter_code
_entity_poly.pdbx_strand_id
1 'polypeptide(L)'
;HQQSLHEQERLVMPVSVPKPPPLRLTFTPPLLNAARHVLFLVTGSEKADAVQAVLEGPYQSEEYPAQIVRPATGEVTWMLDTAAATKLHR
;
A
#
# COMPACT_ATOMS: atom_id res chain seq x y z
N HIS A 1 5.80 13.00 4.79
CA HIS A 1 4.39 12.89 5.20
C HIS A 1 3.51 13.42 4.08
N GLN A 2 2.76 12.52 3.43
CA GLN A 2 1.95 12.83 2.25
C GLN A 2 0.48 12.92 2.68
N GLN A 3 -0.15 14.09 2.57
CA GLN A 3 -1.51 14.33 3.10
C GLN A 3 -2.57 13.33 2.60
N SER A 4 -2.38 12.77 1.40
CA SER A 4 -3.31 11.79 0.83
C SER A 4 -3.42 10.50 1.64
N LEU A 5 -2.45 10.18 2.50
CA LEU A 5 -2.48 9.00 3.37
C LEU A 5 -3.54 9.12 4.48
N HIS A 6 -3.92 10.35 4.85
CA HIS A 6 -4.90 10.63 5.90
C HIS A 6 -6.25 11.11 5.36
N GLU A 7 -6.45 11.06 4.04
CA GLU A 7 -7.69 11.48 3.42
C GLU A 7 -8.86 10.57 3.82
N GLN A 8 -10.01 11.14 4.18
CA GLN A 8 -11.16 10.41 4.72
C GLN A 8 -12.43 10.58 3.88
N GLU A 9 -12.49 11.55 2.98
CA GLU A 9 -13.70 11.88 2.23
C GLU A 9 -13.49 11.79 0.72
N ARG A 10 -12.46 12.46 0.20
CA ARG A 10 -12.21 12.51 -1.25
C ARG A 10 -11.78 11.14 -1.73
N LEU A 11 -12.42 10.62 -2.78
CA LEU A 11 -12.06 9.31 -3.39
C LEU A 11 -10.79 9.37 -4.26
N VAL A 12 -10.52 10.55 -4.82
CA VAL A 12 -9.37 10.83 -5.70
C VAL A 12 -8.87 12.23 -5.37
N MET A 13 -7.55 12.42 -5.37
CA MET A 13 -6.97 13.76 -5.18
C MET A 13 -5.65 13.94 -5.94
N PRO A 14 -5.27 15.19 -6.28
CA PRO A 14 -3.95 15.49 -6.81
C PRO A 14 -2.89 15.40 -5.70
N VAL A 15 -1.71 14.89 -6.06
CA VAL A 15 -0.52 14.86 -5.21
C VAL A 15 0.70 15.28 -6.01
N SER A 16 1.69 15.84 -5.32
CA SER A 16 3.02 16.10 -5.87
C SER A 16 4.02 15.15 -5.22
N VAL A 17 4.83 14.46 -6.01
CA VAL A 17 5.84 13.50 -5.52
C VAL A 17 7.22 13.79 -6.10
N PRO A 18 8.32 13.42 -5.41
CA PRO A 18 9.68 13.71 -5.88
C PRO A 18 10.05 12.98 -7.19
N LYS A 19 9.43 11.81 -7.44
CA LYS A 19 9.72 10.99 -8.62
C LYS A 19 8.95 11.50 -9.84
N PRO A 20 9.61 11.75 -11.00
CA PRO A 20 8.93 12.15 -12.22
C PRO A 20 7.86 11.15 -12.70
N PRO A 21 6.74 11.61 -13.30
CA PRO A 21 6.25 12.99 -13.29
C PRO A 21 5.78 13.39 -11.87
N PRO A 22 6.01 14.65 -11.45
CA PRO A 22 5.78 15.06 -10.07
C PRO A 22 4.29 15.15 -9.73
N LEU A 23 3.47 15.69 -10.64
CA LEU A 23 2.03 15.82 -10.43
C LEU A 23 1.34 14.51 -10.83
N ARG A 24 0.52 13.98 -9.92
CA ARG A 24 -0.24 12.74 -10.11
C ARG A 24 -1.65 12.89 -9.56
N LEU A 25 -2.58 12.14 -10.12
CA LEU A 25 -3.84 11.81 -9.43
C LEU A 25 -3.64 10.48 -8.71
N THR A 26 -4.20 10.36 -7.51
CA THR A 26 -4.13 9.13 -6.73
C THR A 26 -5.49 8.78 -6.15
N PHE A 27 -5.77 7.48 -6.06
CA PHE A 27 -6.86 6.95 -5.26
C PHE A 27 -6.47 6.98 -3.79
N THR A 28 -7.42 7.36 -2.96
CA THR A 28 -7.22 7.60 -1.53
C THR A 28 -7.72 6.41 -0.70
N PRO A 29 -7.43 6.36 0.61
CA PRO A 29 -7.88 5.28 1.48
C PRO A 29 -9.40 4.97 1.43
N PRO A 30 -10.32 5.96 1.38
CA PRO A 30 -11.75 5.69 1.29
C PRO A 30 -12.14 4.88 0.05
N LEU A 31 -11.51 5.16 -1.09
CA LEU A 31 -11.78 4.43 -2.32
C LEU A 31 -11.15 3.02 -2.30
N LEU A 32 -9.88 2.91 -1.88
CA LEU A 32 -9.18 1.62 -1.82
C LEU A 32 -9.86 0.66 -0.84
N ASN A 33 -10.32 1.15 0.31
CA ASN A 33 -10.96 0.34 1.35
C ASN A 33 -12.45 0.07 1.08
N ALA A 34 -13.04 0.67 0.05
CA ALA A 34 -14.38 0.33 -0.44
C ALA A 34 -14.37 -0.84 -1.45
N ALA A 35 -13.19 -1.29 -1.89
CA ALA A 35 -13.08 -2.38 -2.85
C ALA A 35 -13.52 -3.73 -2.25
N ARG A 36 -14.20 -4.56 -3.06
CA ARG A 36 -14.52 -5.95 -2.67
C ARG A 36 -13.27 -6.81 -2.55
N HIS A 37 -12.25 -6.51 -3.36
CA HIS A 37 -10.99 -7.23 -3.37
C HIS A 37 -9.86 -6.27 -3.75
N VAL A 38 -8.75 -6.32 -3.02
CA VAL A 38 -7.50 -5.63 -3.37
C VAL A 38 -6.40 -6.66 -3.55
N LEU A 39 -5.69 -6.58 -4.68
CA LEU A 39 -4.53 -7.41 -4.99
C LEU A 39 -3.26 -6.57 -4.94
N PHE A 40 -2.34 -6.93 -4.05
CA PHE A 40 -0.95 -6.49 -4.12
C PHE A 40 -0.15 -7.51 -4.91
N LEU A 41 0.38 -7.12 -6.06
CA LEU A 41 1.34 -7.90 -6.85
C LEU A 41 2.74 -7.33 -6.66
N VAL A 42 3.64 -8.08 -6.04
CA VAL A 42 4.98 -7.60 -5.66
C VAL A 42 6.04 -8.60 -6.09
N THR A 43 7.07 -8.10 -6.75
CA THR A 43 8.18 -8.91 -7.28
C THR A 43 9.52 -8.26 -6.95
N GLY A 44 10.58 -9.06 -6.83
CA GLY A 44 11.94 -8.58 -6.67
C GLY A 44 12.40 -8.51 -5.21
N SER A 45 13.68 -8.85 -4.99
CA SER A 45 14.29 -8.90 -3.66
C SER A 45 14.38 -7.54 -2.99
N GLU A 46 14.41 -6.44 -3.75
CA GLU A 46 14.42 -5.07 -3.23
C GLU A 46 13.13 -4.71 -2.48
N LYS A 47 12.09 -5.56 -2.57
CA LYS A 47 10.82 -5.38 -1.86
C LYS A 47 10.73 -6.21 -0.58
N ALA A 48 11.64 -7.15 -0.34
CA ALA A 48 11.51 -8.12 0.75
C ALA A 48 11.38 -7.47 2.14
N ASP A 49 12.16 -6.42 2.42
CA ASP A 49 12.06 -5.68 3.68
C ASP A 49 10.70 -4.99 3.85
N ALA A 50 10.24 -4.30 2.79
CA ALA A 50 8.95 -3.60 2.83
C ALA A 50 7.78 -4.58 2.97
N VAL A 51 7.84 -5.74 2.32
CA VAL A 51 6.82 -6.80 2.43
C VAL A 51 6.77 -7.34 3.86
N GLN A 52 7.92 -7.67 4.46
CA GLN A 52 7.98 -8.13 5.84
C GLN A 52 7.43 -7.06 6.80
N ALA A 53 7.88 -5.81 6.68
CA ALA A 53 7.42 -4.71 7.52
C ALA A 53 5.91 -4.46 7.41
N VAL A 54 5.34 -4.56 6.20
CA VAL A 54 3.90 -4.37 5.99
C VAL A 54 3.08 -5.50 6.61
N LEU A 55 3.51 -6.75 6.43
CA LEU A 55 2.72 -7.94 6.78
C LEU A 55 2.90 -8.40 8.24
N GLU A 56 4.11 -8.28 8.79
CA GLU A 56 4.48 -8.84 10.09
C GLU A 56 4.97 -7.77 11.08
N GLY A 57 5.29 -6.58 10.57
CA GLY A 57 5.78 -5.46 11.37
C GLY A 57 4.67 -4.66 12.08
N PRO A 58 5.07 -3.74 12.97
CA PRO A 58 4.14 -2.79 13.58
C PRO A 58 3.50 -1.86 12.55
N TYR A 59 2.34 -1.28 12.91
CA TYR A 59 1.67 -0.30 12.06
C TYR A 59 2.46 1.02 12.03
N GLN A 60 2.99 1.36 10.85
CA GLN A 60 3.78 2.55 10.55
C GLN A 60 3.39 3.09 9.16
N SER A 61 2.11 3.46 8.97
CA SER A 61 1.55 3.80 7.66
C SER A 61 2.18 5.00 6.95
N GLU A 62 2.83 5.90 7.67
CA GLU A 62 3.58 7.01 7.07
C GLU A 62 4.80 6.54 6.28
N GLU A 63 5.42 5.45 6.74
CA GLU A 63 6.55 4.81 6.07
C GLU A 63 6.08 3.72 5.10
N TYR A 64 5.06 2.96 5.50
CA TYR A 64 4.47 1.86 4.72
C TYR A 64 2.99 2.12 4.36
N PRO A 65 2.71 2.98 3.36
CA PRO A 65 1.34 3.29 2.93
C PRO A 65 0.45 2.10 2.63
N ALA A 66 1.03 0.96 2.21
CA ALA A 66 0.28 -0.26 1.93
C ALA A 66 -0.48 -0.79 3.17
N GLN A 67 -0.03 -0.50 4.40
CA GLN A 67 -0.72 -0.91 5.63
C GLN A 67 -2.09 -0.24 5.83
N ILE A 68 -2.35 0.88 5.12
CA ILE A 68 -3.64 1.61 5.16
C ILE A 68 -4.75 0.84 4.42
N VAL A 69 -4.37 -0.03 3.48
CA VAL A 69 -5.31 -0.79 2.66
C VAL A 69 -5.84 -1.98 3.45
N ARG A 70 -6.99 -1.77 4.08
CA ARG A 70 -7.72 -2.72 4.92
C ARG A 70 -9.23 -2.55 4.66
N PRO A 71 -9.77 -3.09 3.56
CA PRO A 71 -11.20 -3.01 3.26
C PRO A 71 -12.04 -3.59 4.40
N ALA A 72 -13.09 -2.89 4.83
CA ALA A 72 -13.90 -3.31 5.98
C ALA A 72 -14.74 -4.57 5.71
N THR A 73 -15.16 -4.77 4.46
CA THR A 73 -16.01 -5.90 4.02
C THR A 73 -15.45 -6.60 2.79
N GLY A 74 -14.16 -6.40 2.50
CA GLY A 74 -13.48 -6.96 1.32
C GLY A 74 -12.24 -7.73 1.72
N GLU A 75 -11.61 -8.37 0.74
CA GLU A 75 -10.41 -9.18 0.96
C GLU A 75 -9.16 -8.46 0.42
N VAL A 76 -8.01 -8.77 1.03
CA VAL A 76 -6.70 -8.36 0.51
C VAL A 76 -5.91 -9.63 0.19
N THR A 77 -5.45 -9.75 -1.05
CA THR A 77 -4.54 -10.83 -1.48
C THR A 77 -3.17 -10.25 -1.77
N TRP A 78 -2.13 -10.93 -1.29
CA TRP A 78 -0.74 -10.64 -1.59
C TRP A 78 -0.20 -11.73 -2.51
N MET A 79 0.11 -11.38 -3.75
CA MET A 79 0.81 -12.22 -4.71
C MET A 79 2.27 -11.78 -4.76
N LEU A 80 3.14 -12.63 -4.24
CA LEU A 80 4.57 -12.38 -4.10
C LEU A 80 5.36 -13.37 -4.94
N ASP A 81 6.42 -12.91 -5.60
CA ASP A 81 7.45 -13.84 -6.06
C ASP A 81 8.33 -14.33 -4.89
N THR A 82 9.10 -15.39 -5.13
CA THR A 82 9.98 -15.95 -4.10
C THR A 82 10.97 -14.92 -3.57
N ALA A 83 11.47 -14.00 -4.42
CA ALA A 83 12.46 -13.01 -4.05
C ALA A 83 11.90 -11.96 -3.06
N ALA A 84 10.67 -11.47 -3.30
CA ALA A 84 9.96 -10.55 -2.44
C ALA A 84 9.49 -11.19 -1.12
N ALA A 85 9.32 -12.52 -1.09
CA ALA A 85 8.87 -13.25 0.10
C ALA A 85 10.02 -13.74 1.01
N THR A 86 11.29 -13.50 0.65
CA THR A 86 12.47 -14.11 1.33
C THR A 86 12.60 -13.82 2.83
N LYS A 87 11.98 -12.74 3.32
CA LYS A 87 12.07 -12.31 4.72
C LYS A 87 10.83 -12.65 5.56
N LEU A 88 9.79 -13.24 4.98
CA LEU A 88 8.58 -13.59 5.71
C LEU A 88 8.80 -14.79 6.63
N HIS A 89 8.19 -14.74 7.81
CA HIS A 89 8.10 -15.85 8.72
C HIS A 89 6.94 -16.78 8.30
N ARG A 90 7.12 -18.08 8.51
CA ARG A 90 6.12 -19.10 8.16
C ARG A 90 5.24 -19.44 9.35
#